data_AF-A0A2G6MMG4-F1
#
_entry.id   AF-A0A2G6MMG4-F1
#
_cell.length_a   1.000
_cell.length_b   1.000
_cell.length_c   1.000
_cell.angle_alpha   90.00
_cell.angle_beta   90.00
_cell.angle_gamma   90.00
#
_symmetry.space_group_name_H-M   'P 1'
#
loop_
_entity.id
_entity.type
_entity.pdbx_description
1 polymer ?
#
loop_
_entity_poly.entity_id
_entity_poly.type
_entity_poly.pdbx_seq_one_letter_code
_entity_poly.pdbx_strand_id
1 'polypeptide(L)'
;MSDATNKRSGLQRTGLILGPILFLIVLMLDIDPANPMVGRMAAVAALMAVFWVTEAAPLATTALFPIILFPLLGIMKGKAAASVYFNSTIFLFMGGFLIALAMEKWNLHKRIALFTVKTIGGGPSRLVFGFMVASAFLS
;
A
#
# COMPACT_ATOMS: atom_id res chain seq x y z
N MET A 1 20.03 -16.67 -16.35
CA MET A 1 20.17 -16.19 -14.95
C MET A 1 18.98 -16.76 -14.20
N SER A 2 19.12 -18.04 -13.82
CA SER A 2 18.06 -18.95 -13.35
C SER A 2 18.05 -19.00 -11.83
N ASP A 3 16.86 -19.14 -11.26
CA ASP A 3 16.56 -19.64 -9.91
C ASP A 3 17.18 -18.93 -8.71
N ALA A 4 16.62 -17.77 -8.38
CA ALA A 4 16.44 -17.43 -6.96
C ALA A 4 15.16 -18.13 -6.48
N THR A 5 15.30 -19.33 -5.93
CA THR A 5 14.19 -20.05 -5.28
C THR A 5 13.62 -19.19 -4.16
N ASN A 6 12.54 -18.46 -4.47
CA ASN A 6 11.79 -17.63 -3.55
C ASN A 6 11.14 -18.52 -2.48
N LYS A 7 11.87 -18.78 -1.40
CA LYS A 7 11.41 -19.63 -0.32
C LYS A 7 10.44 -18.81 0.53
N ARG A 8 9.16 -18.79 0.14
CA ARG A 8 8.08 -18.12 0.89
C ARG A 8 8.13 -18.49 2.37
N SER A 9 8.05 -17.47 3.23
CA SER A 9 7.96 -17.62 4.69
C SER A 9 6.75 -18.46 5.09
N GLY A 10 6.82 -19.14 6.24
CA GLY A 10 5.68 -19.90 6.78
C GLY A 10 4.40 -19.07 6.85
N LEU A 11 4.51 -17.81 7.29
CA LEU A 11 3.41 -16.84 7.35
C LEU A 11 2.81 -16.51 5.97
N GLN A 12 3.65 -16.35 4.95
CA GLN A 12 3.18 -16.08 3.58
C GLN A 12 2.43 -17.29 3.01
N ARG A 13 2.91 -18.51 3.30
CA ARG A 13 2.24 -19.75 2.89
C ARG A 13 0.91 -19.93 3.59
N THR A 14 0.85 -19.67 4.91
CA THR A 14 -0.43 -19.73 5.62
C THR A 14 -1.41 -18.69 5.09
N GLY A 15 -0.97 -17.47 4.81
CA GLY A 15 -1.81 -16.43 4.21
C GLY A 15 -2.42 -16.80 2.86
N LEU A 16 -1.64 -17.44 1.98
CA LEU A 16 -2.10 -17.90 0.66
C LEU A 16 -3.20 -18.96 0.72
N ILE A 17 -3.25 -19.75 1.80
CA ILE A 17 -4.25 -20.80 2.00
C ILE A 17 -5.42 -20.24 2.83
N LEU A 18 -5.11 -19.55 3.93
CA LEU A 18 -6.08 -19.00 4.87
C LEU A 18 -6.95 -17.93 4.23
N GLY A 19 -6.39 -17.07 3.38
CA GLY A 19 -7.13 -15.99 2.72
C GLY A 19 -8.29 -16.51 1.87
N PRO A 20 -8.07 -17.40 0.88
CA PRO A 20 -9.15 -18.01 0.10
C PRO A 20 -10.13 -18.81 0.94
N ILE A 21 -9.66 -19.52 1.97
CA ILE A 21 -10.56 -20.25 2.88
C ILE A 21 -11.50 -19.30 3.61
N LEU A 22 -10.97 -18.24 4.22
CA LEU A 22 -11.80 -17.23 4.89
C LEU A 22 -12.71 -16.48 3.93
N PHE A 23 -12.24 -16.17 2.73
CA PHE A 23 -13.07 -15.60 1.66
C PHE A 23 -14.29 -16.47 1.39
N LEU A 24 -14.09 -17.78 1.19
CA LEU A 24 -15.19 -18.72 0.91
C LEU A 24 -16.12 -18.88 2.12
N ILE A 25 -15.58 -18.97 3.33
CA ILE A 25 -16.39 -19.07 4.55
C ILE A 25 -17.29 -17.83 4.69
N VAL A 26 -16.72 -16.63 4.57
CA VAL A 26 -17.48 -15.38 4.69
C VAL A 26 -18.47 -15.21 3.55
N LEU A 27 -18.14 -15.67 2.33
CA LEU A 27 -19.05 -15.62 1.19
C LEU A 27 -20.29 -16.52 1.37
N MET A 28 -20.15 -17.63 2.10
CA MET A 28 -21.25 -18.56 2.39
C MET A 28 -22.06 -18.16 3.63
N LEU A 29 -21.55 -17.22 4.44
CA LEU A 29 -22.29 -16.68 5.58
C LEU A 29 -23.29 -15.63 5.10
N ASP A 30 -24.56 -15.83 5.44
CA ASP A 30 -25.62 -14.86 5.16
C ASP A 30 -25.61 -13.75 6.23
N ILE A 31 -24.70 -12.78 6.06
CA ILE A 31 -24.51 -11.67 7.00
C ILE A 31 -25.73 -10.74 7.03
N ASP A 32 -26.30 -10.47 5.86
CA ASP A 32 -27.49 -9.65 5.70
C ASP A 32 -28.36 -10.24 4.58
N PRO A 33 -29.42 -10.99 4.93
CA PRO A 33 -30.33 -11.60 3.96
C PRO A 33 -31.02 -10.57 3.06
N ALA A 34 -31.16 -9.32 3.51
CA ALA A 34 -31.77 -8.26 2.71
C ALA A 34 -30.80 -7.66 1.68
N ASN A 35 -29.48 -7.80 1.90
CA ASN A 35 -28.46 -7.23 1.04
C ASN A 35 -27.23 -8.16 0.87
N PRO A 36 -27.28 -9.10 -0.10
CA PRO A 36 -26.19 -10.06 -0.30
C PRO A 36 -24.87 -9.40 -0.74
N MET A 37 -24.87 -8.14 -1.20
CA MET A 37 -23.65 -7.42 -1.54
C MET A 37 -22.78 -7.13 -0.31
N VAL A 38 -23.38 -7.02 0.88
CA VAL A 38 -22.65 -6.80 2.14
C VAL A 38 -21.74 -7.98 2.44
N GLY A 39 -22.26 -9.21 2.38
CA GLY A 39 -21.49 -10.44 2.59
C GLY A 39 -20.36 -10.61 1.57
N ARG A 40 -20.65 -10.33 0.29
CA ARG A 40 -19.65 -10.39 -0.79
C ARG A 40 -18.53 -9.37 -0.59
N MET A 41 -18.85 -8.14 -0.21
CA MET A 41 -17.85 -7.11 0.09
C MET A 41 -17.01 -7.49 1.32
N ALA A 42 -17.65 -8.00 2.38
CA ALA A 42 -16.96 -8.46 3.58
C ALA A 42 -16.00 -9.62 3.28
N ALA A 43 -16.38 -10.55 2.41
CA ALA A 43 -15.52 -11.64 1.97
C ALA A 43 -14.25 -11.11 1.29
N VAL A 44 -14.37 -10.17 0.35
CA VAL A 44 -13.22 -9.54 -0.31
C VAL A 44 -12.35 -8.79 0.71
N ALA A 45 -12.96 -8.05 1.64
CA ALA A 45 -12.23 -7.35 2.68
C ALA A 45 -11.44 -8.30 3.60
N ALA A 46 -12.04 -9.42 4.00
CA ALA A 46 -11.37 -10.45 4.80
C ALA A 46 -10.19 -11.08 4.06
N LEU A 47 -10.37 -11.40 2.77
CA LEU A 47 -9.28 -11.89 1.90
C LEU A 47 -8.10 -10.90 1.87
N MET A 48 -8.40 -9.62 1.63
CA MET A 48 -7.38 -8.58 1.55
C MET A 48 -6.68 -8.35 2.89
N ALA A 49 -7.42 -8.36 4.00
CA ALA A 49 -6.85 -8.21 5.35
C ALA A 49 -5.84 -9.33 5.65
N VAL A 50 -6.18 -10.58 5.34
CA VAL A 50 -5.26 -11.71 5.49
C VAL A 50 -4.02 -11.52 4.61
N PHE A 51 -4.21 -11.15 3.35
CA PHE A 51 -3.11 -10.98 2.40
C PHE A 51 -2.17 -9.82 2.79
N TRP A 52 -2.69 -8.74 3.36
CA TRP A 52 -1.89 -7.63 3.87
C TRP A 52 -1.11 -8.00 5.13
N VAL A 53 -1.76 -8.63 6.12
CA VAL A 53 -1.09 -9.00 7.39
C VAL A 53 -0.02 -10.07 7.18
N THR A 54 -0.26 -11.02 6.28
CA THR A 54 0.66 -12.14 6.03
C THR A 54 1.65 -11.88 4.90
N GLU A 55 1.50 -10.77 4.18
CA GLU A 55 2.24 -10.45 2.95
C GLU A 55 2.21 -11.62 1.93
N ALA A 56 1.08 -12.31 1.82
CA ALA A 56 0.89 -13.48 0.95
C ALA A 56 1.17 -13.17 -0.54
N ALA A 57 0.88 -11.93 -0.95
CA ALA A 57 1.22 -11.37 -2.25
C ALA A 57 1.72 -9.92 -2.06
N PRO A 58 2.43 -9.33 -3.04
CA PRO A 58 2.84 -7.94 -2.97
C PRO A 58 1.65 -7.02 -2.68
N LEU A 59 1.85 -6.01 -1.81
CA LEU A 59 0.80 -5.09 -1.38
C LEU A 59 0.01 -4.49 -2.56
N ALA A 60 0.73 -4.12 -3.63
CA ALA A 60 0.14 -3.61 -4.87
C ALA A 60 -0.76 -4.63 -5.57
N THR A 61 -0.35 -5.91 -5.63
CA THR A 61 -1.15 -6.98 -6.21
C THR A 61 -2.45 -7.19 -5.43
N THR A 62 -2.36 -7.27 -4.09
CA THR A 62 -3.53 -7.40 -3.22
C THR A 62 -4.49 -6.21 -3.37
N ALA A 63 -3.96 -5.00 -3.47
CA ALA A 63 -4.76 -3.79 -3.65
C ALA A 63 -5.55 -3.77 -4.97
N LEU A 64 -5.16 -4.57 -5.98
CA LEU A 64 -5.88 -4.69 -7.26
C LEU A 64 -6.99 -5.74 -7.25
N PHE A 65 -7.11 -6.57 -6.20
CA PHE A 65 -8.14 -7.61 -6.11
C PHE A 65 -9.57 -7.09 -6.34
N PRO A 66 -9.98 -5.93 -5.78
CA PRO A 66 -11.32 -5.38 -6.01
C PRO A 66 -11.67 -5.13 -7.48
N ILE A 67 -10.70 -4.78 -8.33
CA ILE A 67 -10.94 -4.53 -9.76
C ILE A 67 -11.54 -5.76 -10.45
N ILE A 68 -11.12 -6.96 -10.01
CA ILE A 68 -11.55 -8.23 -10.57
C ILE A 68 -12.72 -8.79 -9.76
N LEU A 69 -12.61 -8.83 -8.44
CA LEU A 69 -13.58 -9.49 -7.58
C LEU A 69 -14.91 -8.72 -7.48
N PHE A 70 -14.89 -7.39 -7.47
CA PHE A 70 -16.13 -6.63 -7.32
C PHE A 70 -17.10 -6.80 -8.50
N PRO A 71 -16.65 -6.75 -9.76
CA PRO A 71 -17.52 -7.05 -10.90
C PRO A 71 -17.96 -8.50 -10.93
N LEU A 72 -17.07 -9.46 -10.61
CA LEU A 72 -17.39 -10.89 -10.59
C LEU A 72 -18.45 -11.23 -9.55
N LEU A 73 -18.40 -10.59 -8.39
CA LEU A 73 -19.37 -10.78 -7.30
C LEU A 73 -20.60 -9.86 -7.44
N GLY A 74 -20.68 -9.05 -8.49
CA GLY A 74 -21.79 -8.11 -8.70
C GLY A 74 -21.90 -7.00 -7.65
N ILE A 75 -20.80 -6.70 -6.94
CA ILE A 75 -20.74 -5.64 -5.91
C ILE A 75 -20.78 -4.26 -6.57
N MET A 76 -19.97 -4.06 -7.62
CA MET A 76 -20.00 -2.84 -8.43
C MET A 76 -19.51 -3.10 -9.86
N LYS A 77 -19.90 -2.24 -10.80
CA LYS A 77 -19.46 -2.32 -12.20
C LYS A 77 -17.95 -2.08 -12.30
N GLY A 78 -17.28 -2.79 -13.21
CA GLY A 78 -15.83 -2.67 -13.42
C GLY A 78 -15.35 -1.25 -13.72
N LYS A 79 -16.11 -0.48 -14.50
CA LYS A 79 -15.80 0.95 -14.75
C LYS A 79 -15.80 1.77 -13.46
N ALA A 80 -16.76 1.51 -12.56
CA ALA A 80 -16.84 2.21 -11.28
C ALA A 80 -15.66 1.81 -10.38
N ALA A 81 -15.38 0.51 -10.27
CA ALA A 81 -14.22 0.01 -9.50
C ALA A 81 -12.89 0.60 -9.99
N ALA A 82 -12.66 0.60 -11.31
CA ALA A 82 -11.44 1.12 -11.92
C ALA A 82 -11.26 2.62 -11.68
N SER A 83 -12.36 3.41 -11.68
CA SER A 83 -12.29 4.86 -11.50
C SER A 83 -11.68 5.30 -10.16
N VAL A 84 -11.83 4.48 -9.10
CA VAL A 84 -11.26 4.74 -7.76
C VAL A 84 -9.73 4.76 -7.79
N TYR A 85 -9.11 3.99 -8.70
CA TYR A 85 -7.65 3.91 -8.87
C TYR A 85 -7.07 5.10 -9.66
N PHE A 86 -7.92 5.94 -10.24
CA PHE A 86 -7.53 7.13 -11.01
C PHE A 86 -8.10 8.40 -10.40
N ASN A 87 -7.72 8.69 -9.14
CA ASN A 87 -8.16 9.88 -8.42
C ASN A 87 -7.05 10.93 -8.30
N SER A 88 -7.44 12.18 -8.05
CA SER A 88 -6.53 13.34 -7.94
C SER A 88 -5.44 13.14 -6.89
N THR A 89 -5.76 12.47 -5.78
CA THR A 89 -4.79 12.16 -4.71
C THR A 89 -3.69 11.22 -5.19
N ILE A 90 -4.02 10.17 -5.94
CA ILE A 90 -3.02 9.24 -6.52
C ILE A 90 -2.12 10.00 -7.51
N PHE A 91 -2.70 10.85 -8.36
CA PHE A 91 -1.93 11.69 -9.28
C PHE A 91 -1.03 12.70 -8.55
N LEU A 92 -1.48 13.26 -7.43
CA LEU A 92 -0.68 14.15 -6.58
C LEU A 92 0.53 13.41 -6.00
N PHE A 93 0.34 12.20 -5.46
CA PHE A 93 1.44 11.37 -4.97
C PHE A 93 2.42 11.01 -6.10
N MET A 94 1.91 10.65 -7.28
CA MET A 94 2.74 10.38 -8.45
C MET A 94 3.57 11.61 -8.85
N GLY A 95 2.97 12.80 -8.88
CA GLY A 95 3.67 14.07 -9.12
C GLY A 95 4.74 14.35 -8.04
N GLY A 96 4.41 14.10 -6.77
CA GLY A 96 5.36 14.21 -5.66
C GLY A 96 6.57 13.28 -5.81
N PHE A 97 6.34 12.03 -6.20
CA PHE A 97 7.42 11.08 -6.48
C PHE A 97 8.26 11.51 -7.69
N LEU A 98 7.66 12.04 -8.75
CA LEU A 98 8.40 12.57 -9.90
C LEU A 98 9.31 13.75 -9.49
N ILE A 99 8.81 14.65 -8.63
CA ILE A 99 9.62 15.75 -8.09
C ILE A 99 10.76 15.21 -7.21
N ALA A 100 10.49 14.21 -6.36
CA ALA A 100 11.50 13.57 -5.53
C ALA A 100 12.61 12.92 -6.38
N LEU A 101 12.24 12.19 -7.44
CA LEU A 101 13.19 11.59 -8.39
C LEU A 101 14.00 12.67 -9.13
N ALA A 102 13.39 13.78 -9.51
CA ALA A 102 14.11 14.91 -10.10
C ALA A 102 15.11 15.51 -9.09
N MET A 103 14.69 15.73 -7.84
CA MET A 103 15.56 16.20 -6.76
C MET A 103 16.73 15.24 -6.48
N GLU A 104 16.49 13.94 -6.60
CA GLU A 104 17.51 12.91 -6.49
C GLU A 104 18.53 13.01 -7.63
N LYS A 105 18.05 13.03 -8.87
CA LYS A 105 18.87 13.10 -10.09
C LYS A 105 19.82 14.31 -10.10
N TRP A 106 19.35 15.46 -9.62
CA TRP A 106 20.15 16.68 -9.53
C TRP A 106 20.97 16.80 -8.23
N ASN A 107 20.96 15.77 -7.38
CA ASN A 107 21.59 15.76 -6.05
C ASN A 107 21.17 16.96 -5.17
N LEU A 108 19.99 17.53 -5.41
CA LEU A 108 19.52 18.74 -4.73
C LEU A 108 19.32 18.46 -3.23
N HIS A 109 18.76 17.29 -2.88
CA HIS A 109 18.64 16.82 -1.49
C HIS A 109 20.00 16.79 -0.75
N LYS A 110 21.09 16.37 -1.41
CA LYS A 110 22.45 16.40 -0.82
C LYS A 110 22.97 17.81 -0.62
N ARG A 111 22.73 18.71 -1.59
CA ARG A 111 23.12 20.12 -1.48
C ARG A 111 22.42 20.78 -0.29
N ILE A 112 21.13 20.53 -0.12
CA ILE A 112 20.35 21.01 1.02
C ILE A 112 20.91 20.42 2.32
N ALA A 113 21.15 19.11 2.39
CA ALA A 113 21.70 18.47 3.59
C ALA A 113 23.07 19.05 3.99
N LEU A 114 24.00 19.20 3.03
CA LEU A 114 25.33 19.77 3.28
C LEU A 114 25.24 21.25 3.70
N PHE A 115 24.32 22.02 3.12
CA PHE A 115 24.07 23.41 3.53
C PHE A 115 23.56 23.49 4.98
N THR A 116 22.63 22.61 5.36
CA THR A 116 22.13 22.52 6.74
C THR A 116 23.24 22.14 7.72
N VAL A 117 24.06 21.13 7.41
CA VAL A 117 25.21 20.72 8.25
C VAL A 117 26.22 21.85 8.40
N LYS A 118 26.53 22.57 7.31
CA LYS A 118 27.43 23.72 7.34
C LYS A 118 26.90 24.86 8.22
N THR A 119 25.58 25.04 8.27
CA THR A 119 24.94 26.15 9.00
C THR A 119 24.77 25.84 10.50
N ILE A 120 24.37 24.61 10.85
CA ILE A 120 24.12 24.18 12.23
C ILE A 120 25.41 23.71 12.94
N GLY A 121 26.39 23.20 12.17
CA GLY A 121 27.64 22.61 12.65
C GLY A 121 27.58 21.09 12.80
N GLY A 122 28.74 20.44 12.95
CA GLY A 122 28.89 18.97 12.92
C GLY A 122 28.64 18.22 14.23
N GLY A 123 28.06 18.85 15.25
CA GLY A 123 27.79 18.20 16.53
C GLY A 123 26.56 17.28 16.46
N PRO A 124 26.62 16.00 16.90
CA PRO A 124 25.51 15.05 16.82
C PRO A 124 24.19 15.60 17.40
N SER A 125 24.25 16.27 18.56
CA SER A 125 23.06 16.83 19.22
C SER A 125 22.41 17.96 18.42
N ARG A 126 23.20 18.78 17.71
CA ARG A 126 22.67 19.88 16.89
C ARG A 126 22.06 19.36 15.59
N LEU A 127 22.62 18.30 15.02
CA LEU A 127 22.04 17.62 13.85
C LEU A 127 20.66 17.06 14.18
N VAL A 128 20.52 16.34 15.30
CA VAL A 128 19.23 15.82 15.76
C VAL A 128 18.22 16.95 15.98
N PHE A 129 18.62 18.03 16.65
CA PHE A 129 17.77 19.21 16.84
C PHE A 129 17.34 19.84 15.50
N GLY A 130 18.25 19.95 14.54
CA GLY A 130 17.95 20.43 13.18
C GLY A 130 16.91 19.57 12.47
N PHE A 131 17.01 18.25 12.56
CA PHE A 131 16.01 17.33 12.00
C PHE A 131 14.65 17.45 12.69
N MET A 132 14.62 17.58 14.01
CA MET A 132 13.39 17.75 14.78
C MET A 132 12.66 19.04 14.37
N VAL A 133 13.38 20.18 14.30
CA VAL A 133 12.80 21.46 13.91
C VAL A 133 12.31 21.43 12.46
N ALA A 134 13.14 20.92 11.52
CA ALA A 134 12.73 20.81 10.13
C ALA A 134 11.48 19.94 9.95
N SER A 135 11.40 18.80 10.66
CA SER A 135 10.23 17.92 10.61
C SER A 135 9.00 18.57 11.23
N ALA A 136 9.15 19.29 12.36
CA ALA A 136 8.05 19.99 13.03
C ALA A 136 7.48 21.15 12.20
N PHE A 137 8.30 21.83 11.39
CA PHE A 137 7.82 22.85 10.46
C PHE A 137 7.14 22.27 9.21
N LEU A 138 7.47 21.04 8.82
CA LEU A 138 6.96 20.41 7.59
C LEU A 138 5.71 19.53 7.82
N SER A 139 5.56 18.98 9.02
CA SER A 139 4.44 18.13 9.47
C SER A 139 3.19 18.93 9.79
#